data_AF-A0AB74DH12-F1
#
_entry.id   AF-A0AB74DH12-F1
#
_cell.length_a   1.000
_cell.length_b   1.000
_cell.length_c   1.000
_cell.angle_alpha   90.00
_cell.angle_beta   90.00
_cell.angle_gamma   90.00
#
_symmetry.space_group_name_H-M   'P 1'
#
loop_
_entity.id
_entity.type
_entity.pdbx_description
1 polymer ?
#
loop_
_entity_poly.entity_id
_entity_poly.type
_entity_poly.pdbx_seq_one_letter_code
_entity_poly.pdbx_strand_id
1 'polypeptide(L)'
;MDSDIMRIGQRIRRLRRESKKTLLEIATEAKLSVGFLSQVERNLTGISISSLVNVAKALDVPLGALIDQPRQPQPDSHQGNRESYAVDRASQCYERLSTTFDGSLINAVKVQMMEGYCSEWVAHGGDEFVYVLSGQIRYTIGKKDYPLSSGDSIHFDAHQKHRVANVGAGPAELIVVGTLPLFDDSHAEFVSASTEIRQPDSDDARPLPGEPRVSRRLPAPKRGRAGGPVQSGAVRPAAGKAGSVDKAAPTKPRSPAGKRPASAARTKK
;
A
#
# COMPACT_ATOMS: atom_id res chain seq x y z
N MET A 1 29.95 16.57 6.39
CA MET A 1 28.51 16.34 6.72
C MET A 1 28.24 14.89 6.37
N ASP A 2 28.72 13.96 7.22
CA ASP A 2 29.02 12.58 6.82
C ASP A 2 28.33 11.52 7.68
N SER A 3 27.19 11.85 8.30
CA SER A 3 26.53 10.95 9.26
C SER A 3 25.53 9.95 8.67
N ASP A 4 24.99 10.12 7.46
CA ASP A 4 23.63 9.58 7.20
C ASP A 4 23.37 8.66 6.00
N ILE A 5 24.36 8.09 5.32
CA ILE A 5 24.03 7.10 4.27
C ILE A 5 24.87 5.83 4.42
N MET A 6 24.73 5.15 5.56
CA MET A 6 24.78 3.69 5.45
C MET A 6 23.58 3.26 4.61
N ARG A 7 23.84 2.80 3.37
CA ARG A 7 22.80 2.19 2.54
C ARG A 7 22.12 1.07 3.34
N ILE A 8 20.84 0.84 3.08
CA ILE A 8 19.99 -0.11 3.82
C ILE A 8 20.68 -1.47 4.06
N GLY A 9 21.41 -2.00 3.07
CA GLY A 9 22.15 -3.25 3.19
C GLY A 9 23.25 -3.23 4.26
N GLN A 10 23.97 -2.11 4.39
CA GLN A 10 24.98 -1.94 5.43
C GLN A 10 24.36 -1.86 6.83
N ARG A 11 23.22 -1.17 6.98
CA ARG A 11 22.45 -1.13 8.24
C ARG A 11 22.01 -2.53 8.65
N ILE A 12 21.41 -3.30 7.73
CA ILE A 12 21.02 -4.71 7.97
C ILE A 12 22.22 -5.55 8.41
N ARG A 13 23.34 -5.46 7.67
CA ARG A 13 24.56 -6.23 7.97
C ARG A 13 25.14 -5.90 9.34
N ARG A 14 25.12 -4.62 9.72
CA ARG A 14 25.61 -4.15 11.03
C ARG A 14 24.75 -4.75 12.15
N LEU A 15 23.44 -4.52 12.12
CA LEU A 15 22.50 -5.01 13.13
C LEU A 15 22.56 -6.53 13.25
N ARG A 16 22.62 -7.25 12.13
CA ARG A 16 22.77 -8.72 12.15
C ARG A 16 24.01 -9.17 12.91
N ARG A 17 25.15 -8.49 12.70
CA ARG A 17 26.41 -8.80 13.38
C ARG A 17 26.37 -8.47 14.87
N GLU A 18 25.72 -7.37 15.22
CA GLU A 18 25.49 -6.96 16.62
C GLU A 18 24.62 -7.97 17.36
N SER A 19 23.56 -8.47 16.70
CA SER A 19 22.70 -9.55 17.20
C SER A 19 23.34 -10.94 17.11
N LYS A 20 24.60 -11.05 16.67
CA LYS A 20 25.37 -12.31 16.50
C LYS A 20 24.66 -13.37 15.66
N LYS A 21 23.76 -12.97 14.75
CA LYS A 21 23.03 -13.87 13.85
C LYS A 21 23.79 -14.08 12.53
N THR A 22 23.76 -15.30 12.03
CA THR A 22 24.24 -15.67 10.70
C THR A 22 23.30 -15.16 9.62
N LEU A 23 23.80 -15.08 8.39
CA LEU A 23 22.96 -14.72 7.24
C LEU A 23 21.85 -15.75 6.99
N LEU A 24 22.10 -17.03 7.28
CA LEU A 24 21.14 -18.11 7.14
C LEU A 24 19.98 -17.96 8.14
N GLU A 25 20.28 -17.63 9.40
CA GLU A 25 19.26 -17.42 10.44
C GLU A 25 18.31 -16.28 10.05
N ILE A 26 18.85 -15.09 9.73
CA ILE A 26 18.01 -13.95 9.33
C ILE A 26 17.21 -14.26 8.07
N ALA A 27 17.82 -14.86 7.05
CA ALA A 27 17.10 -15.19 5.81
C ALA A 27 15.95 -16.17 6.08
N THR A 28 16.17 -17.18 6.93
CA THR A 28 15.16 -18.17 7.28
C THR A 28 14.01 -17.54 8.07
N GLU A 29 14.32 -16.76 9.11
CA GLU A 29 13.32 -16.06 9.92
C GLU A 29 12.53 -15.03 9.10
N ALA A 30 13.20 -14.29 8.22
CA ALA A 30 12.58 -13.30 7.34
C ALA A 30 11.85 -13.91 6.11
N LYS A 31 11.91 -15.24 5.95
CA LYS A 31 11.37 -15.99 4.78
C LYS A 31 11.93 -15.52 3.44
N LEU A 32 13.19 -15.13 3.42
CA LEU A 32 13.94 -14.71 2.24
C LEU A 32 14.97 -15.77 1.85
N SER A 33 15.41 -15.75 0.58
CA SER A 33 16.56 -16.58 0.21
C SER A 33 17.86 -15.99 0.76
N VAL A 34 18.77 -16.85 1.22
CA VAL A 34 20.11 -16.43 1.70
C VAL A 34 20.85 -15.65 0.63
N GLY A 35 20.73 -16.08 -0.64
CA GLY A 35 21.32 -15.40 -1.79
C GLY A 35 20.77 -13.98 -1.95
N PHE A 36 19.45 -13.80 -1.88
CA PHE A 36 18.83 -12.47 -1.95
C PHE A 36 19.31 -11.57 -0.80
N LEU A 37 19.25 -12.03 0.45
CA LEU A 37 19.69 -11.24 1.60
C LEU A 37 21.19 -10.88 1.49
N SER A 38 22.03 -11.79 0.96
CA SER A 38 23.45 -11.50 0.66
C SER A 38 23.62 -10.36 -0.34
N GLN A 39 22.79 -10.31 -1.39
CA GLN A 39 22.83 -9.24 -2.39
C GLN A 39 22.35 -7.92 -1.79
N VAL A 40 21.30 -7.96 -0.96
CA VAL A 40 20.79 -6.79 -0.22
C VAL A 40 21.87 -6.22 0.69
N GLU A 41 22.53 -7.03 1.53
CA GLU A 41 23.61 -6.56 2.43
C GLU A 41 24.80 -5.93 1.69
N ARG A 42 24.99 -6.28 0.42
CA ARG A 42 26.02 -5.73 -0.48
C ARG A 42 25.52 -4.57 -1.34
N ASN A 43 24.25 -4.18 -1.20
CA ASN A 43 23.58 -3.14 -2.00
C ASN A 43 23.61 -3.44 -3.51
N LEU A 44 23.49 -4.71 -3.87
CA LEU A 44 23.47 -5.19 -5.26
C LEU A 44 22.03 -5.38 -5.78
N THR A 45 21.05 -5.40 -4.88
CA THR A 45 19.62 -5.41 -5.20
C THR A 45 18.85 -4.62 -4.14
N GLY A 46 17.71 -4.05 -4.54
CA GLY A 46 16.74 -3.47 -3.61
C GLY A 46 15.97 -4.54 -2.83
N ILE A 47 15.24 -4.10 -1.82
CA ILE A 47 14.31 -4.89 -1.01
C ILE A 47 12.99 -4.13 -0.87
N SER A 48 11.86 -4.81 -0.93
CA SER A 48 10.56 -4.17 -0.66
C SER A 48 10.42 -3.80 0.82
N ILE A 49 9.56 -2.83 1.12
CA ILE A 49 9.24 -2.47 2.50
C ILE A 49 8.66 -3.65 3.28
N SER A 50 7.85 -4.51 2.65
CA SER A 50 7.25 -5.68 3.29
C SER A 50 8.29 -6.72 3.71
N SER A 51 9.30 -6.97 2.87
CA SER A 51 10.41 -7.85 3.24
C SER A 51 11.34 -7.20 4.27
N LEU A 52 11.49 -5.88 4.23
CA LEU A 52 12.26 -5.15 5.22
C LEU A 52 11.64 -5.25 6.63
N VAL A 53 10.30 -5.26 6.73
CA VAL A 53 9.58 -5.55 7.99
C VAL A 53 9.92 -6.95 8.51
N ASN A 54 9.93 -7.96 7.64
CA ASN A 54 10.31 -9.32 8.04
C ASN A 54 11.77 -9.39 8.52
N VAL A 55 12.67 -8.65 7.88
CA VAL A 55 14.08 -8.54 8.31
C VAL A 55 14.19 -7.82 9.65
N ALA A 56 13.46 -6.72 9.86
CA ALA A 56 13.41 -6.01 11.14
C ALA A 56 12.94 -6.93 12.28
N LYS A 57 11.86 -7.69 12.03
CA LYS A 57 11.35 -8.71 12.96
C LYS A 57 12.37 -9.81 13.25
N ALA A 58 13.07 -10.31 12.24
CA ALA A 58 14.13 -11.32 12.42
C ALA A 58 15.35 -10.77 13.18
N LEU A 59 15.59 -9.46 13.11
CA LEU A 59 16.64 -8.78 13.86
C LEU A 59 16.21 -8.36 15.27
N ASP A 60 14.92 -8.49 15.60
CA ASP A 60 14.30 -8.00 16.83
C ASP A 60 14.49 -6.48 17.03
N VAL A 61 14.25 -5.72 15.95
CA VAL A 61 14.35 -4.25 15.93
C VAL A 61 13.10 -3.65 15.27
N PRO A 62 12.73 -2.40 15.62
CA PRO A 62 11.68 -1.70 14.89
C PRO A 62 12.10 -1.41 13.45
N LEU A 63 11.12 -1.31 12.53
CA LEU A 63 11.39 -0.97 11.13
C LEU A 63 12.15 0.36 11.00
N GLY A 64 11.85 1.32 11.88
CA GLY A 64 12.52 2.61 11.97
C GLY A 64 14.05 2.54 12.17
N ALA A 65 14.56 1.43 12.73
CA ALA A 65 16.01 1.22 12.86
C ALA A 65 16.70 0.93 11.51
N LEU A 66 15.93 0.50 10.50
CA LEU A 66 16.43 0.20 9.16
C LEU A 66 16.18 1.36 8.20
N ILE A 67 14.96 1.92 8.21
CA ILE A 67 14.53 3.00 7.31
C ILE A 67 13.96 4.17 8.11
N ASP A 68 14.37 5.37 7.76
CA ASP A 68 13.83 6.59 8.35
C ASP A 68 12.46 6.88 7.73
N GLN A 69 11.43 6.93 8.59
CA GLN A 69 10.03 7.11 8.18
C GLN A 69 9.44 8.37 8.82
N PRO A 70 8.66 9.16 8.07
CA PRO A 70 7.99 10.33 8.63
C PRO A 70 6.89 9.90 9.59
N ARG A 71 6.74 10.67 10.66
CA ARG A 71 5.65 10.52 11.63
C ARG A 71 4.39 11.18 11.10
N GLN A 72 3.22 10.63 11.44
CA GLN A 72 1.92 11.24 11.16
C GLN A 72 1.05 11.26 12.42
N PRO A 73 1.24 12.25 13.30
CA PRO A 73 0.51 12.34 14.56
C PRO A 73 -0.94 12.80 14.38
N GLN A 74 -1.24 13.53 13.31
CA GLN A 74 -2.57 14.05 13.04
C GLN A 74 -3.43 13.01 12.31
N PRO A 75 -4.75 12.96 12.60
CA PRO A 75 -5.67 12.06 11.93
C PRO A 75 -5.89 12.42 10.45
N ASP A 76 -5.72 13.70 10.08
CA ASP A 76 -5.85 14.18 8.72
C ASP A 76 -4.48 14.22 7.99
N SER A 77 -4.49 13.87 6.70
CA SER A 77 -3.31 13.82 5.85
C SER A 77 -3.58 14.46 4.49
N HIS A 78 -2.85 15.51 4.15
CA HIS A 78 -3.12 16.34 2.96
C HIS A 78 -2.10 16.09 1.85
N GLN A 79 -2.58 15.99 0.61
CA GLN A 79 -1.70 15.90 -0.57
C GLN A 79 -0.79 17.14 -0.64
N GLY A 80 0.49 16.94 -0.93
CA GLY A 80 1.49 18.02 -1.03
C GLY A 80 2.17 18.40 0.28
N ASN A 81 1.60 18.02 1.43
CA ASN A 81 2.20 18.25 2.75
C ASN A 81 2.86 16.99 3.33
N ARG A 82 2.71 15.84 2.68
CA ARG A 82 3.29 14.57 3.13
C ARG A 82 4.77 14.53 2.78
N GLU A 83 5.59 14.14 3.75
CA GLU A 83 6.98 13.82 3.49
C GLU A 83 7.08 12.45 2.79
N SER A 84 7.85 12.40 1.71
CA SER A 84 8.10 11.15 0.97
C SER A 84 9.36 10.46 1.49
N TYR A 85 9.27 9.14 1.63
CA TYR A 85 10.37 8.28 2.04
C TYR A 85 10.50 7.08 1.12
N ALA A 86 11.65 6.41 1.14
CA ALA A 86 11.94 5.29 0.24
C ALA A 86 13.00 4.36 0.83
N VAL A 87 12.88 3.06 0.54
CA VAL A 87 13.99 2.11 0.71
C VAL A 87 15.04 2.35 -0.39
N ASP A 88 14.56 2.56 -1.62
CA ASP A 88 15.36 2.95 -2.77
C ASP A 88 14.54 3.88 -3.67
N ARG A 89 14.91 5.17 -3.70
CA ARG A 89 14.21 6.21 -4.45
C ARG A 89 14.20 5.98 -5.96
N ALA A 90 15.15 5.22 -6.49
CA ALA A 90 15.17 4.88 -7.93
C ALA A 90 14.08 3.87 -8.30
N SER A 91 13.57 3.13 -7.31
CA SER A 91 12.64 2.01 -7.50
C SER A 91 11.22 2.39 -7.08
N GLN A 92 11.06 2.94 -5.89
CA GLN A 92 9.75 3.18 -5.29
C GLN A 92 9.80 4.24 -4.18
N CYS A 93 8.75 5.05 -4.08
CA CYS A 93 8.57 6.04 -3.02
C CYS A 93 7.25 5.80 -2.28
N TYR A 94 7.21 6.22 -1.02
CA TYR A 94 6.07 6.08 -0.12
C TYR A 94 5.71 7.43 0.49
N GLU A 95 4.41 7.67 0.67
CA GLU A 95 3.86 8.73 1.50
C GLU A 95 2.93 8.08 2.52
N ARG A 96 3.11 8.38 3.81
CA ARG A 96 2.25 7.84 4.86
C ARG A 96 0.87 8.50 4.83
N LEU A 97 -0.19 7.69 4.90
CA LEU A 97 -1.59 8.14 4.91
C LEU A 97 -2.27 7.94 6.26
N SER A 98 -1.88 6.91 7.03
CA SER A 98 -2.49 6.60 8.33
C SER A 98 -1.74 7.23 9.49
N THR A 99 -2.48 7.58 10.55
CA THR A 99 -1.95 7.86 11.89
C THR A 99 -1.76 6.55 12.67
N THR A 100 -1.00 6.59 13.77
CA THR A 100 -0.81 5.46 14.70
C THR A 100 -1.30 5.85 16.09
N PHE A 101 -2.03 4.96 16.74
CA PHE A 101 -2.53 5.08 18.11
C PHE A 101 -2.77 3.68 18.69
N ASP A 102 -2.92 3.58 20.01
CA ASP A 102 -3.11 2.30 20.70
C ASP A 102 -4.31 1.51 20.16
N GLY A 103 -4.05 0.27 19.74
CA GLY A 103 -5.06 -0.61 19.14
C GLY A 103 -5.32 -0.38 17.65
N SER A 104 -4.65 0.59 17.00
CA SER A 104 -4.72 0.73 15.54
C SER A 104 -4.09 -0.49 14.87
N LEU A 105 -4.85 -1.13 13.98
CA LEU A 105 -4.39 -2.27 13.18
C LEU A 105 -4.03 -1.88 11.76
N ILE A 106 -4.44 -0.69 11.31
CA ILE A 106 -4.37 -0.30 9.90
C ILE A 106 -3.15 0.59 9.66
N ASN A 107 -2.36 0.19 8.68
CA ASN A 107 -1.30 0.99 8.09
C ASN A 107 -1.64 1.29 6.64
N ALA A 108 -1.74 2.58 6.29
CA ALA A 108 -2.05 3.04 4.95
C ALA A 108 -0.92 3.90 4.39
N VAL A 109 -0.50 3.59 3.18
CA VAL A 109 0.54 4.31 2.44
C VAL A 109 0.10 4.56 1.00
N LYS A 110 0.39 5.74 0.48
CA LYS A 110 0.42 5.98 -0.96
C LYS A 110 1.80 5.58 -1.46
N VAL A 111 1.82 4.89 -2.58
CA VAL A 111 3.01 4.26 -3.11
C VAL A 111 3.15 4.64 -4.57
N GLN A 112 4.33 5.08 -4.97
CA GLN A 112 4.68 5.35 -6.35
C GLN A 112 5.75 4.36 -6.80
N MET A 113 5.41 3.47 -7.72
CA MET A 113 6.32 2.48 -8.30
C MET A 113 6.83 3.00 -9.64
N MET A 114 8.16 3.04 -9.80
CA MET A 114 8.77 3.44 -11.07
C MET A 114 8.56 2.37 -12.16
N GLU A 115 8.73 2.77 -13.42
CA GLU A 115 8.66 1.85 -14.55
C GLU A 115 9.63 0.67 -14.37
N GLY A 116 9.16 -0.54 -14.68
CA GLY A 116 9.97 -1.76 -14.56
C GLY A 116 10.17 -2.26 -13.13
N TYR A 117 9.63 -1.57 -12.11
CA TYR A 117 9.66 -2.05 -10.73
C TYR A 117 9.03 -3.44 -10.61
N CYS A 118 9.71 -4.35 -9.92
CA CYS A 118 9.22 -5.68 -9.61
C CYS A 118 9.74 -6.08 -8.23
N SER A 119 8.82 -6.33 -7.29
CA SER A 119 9.20 -6.76 -5.95
C SER A 119 9.69 -8.21 -5.98
N GLU A 120 10.52 -8.57 -5.00
CA GLU A 120 10.72 -9.96 -4.64
C GLU A 120 9.40 -10.61 -4.18
N TRP A 121 9.42 -11.93 -4.12
CA TRP A 121 8.33 -12.66 -3.52
C TRP A 121 8.38 -12.57 -2.00
N VAL A 122 7.27 -12.18 -1.40
CA VAL A 122 7.12 -12.00 0.04
C VAL A 122 5.86 -12.73 0.54
N ALA A 123 5.82 -13.02 1.83
CA ALA A 123 4.63 -13.42 2.56
C ALA A 123 4.73 -12.83 3.95
N HIS A 124 3.64 -12.27 4.46
CA HIS A 124 3.59 -11.70 5.80
C HIS A 124 2.21 -11.89 6.42
N GLY A 125 2.08 -11.58 7.71
CA GLY A 125 0.80 -11.73 8.39
C GLY A 125 -0.20 -10.67 7.98
N GLY A 126 -1.49 -11.02 8.03
CA GLY A 126 -2.59 -10.07 7.98
C GLY A 126 -3.18 -9.81 6.59
N ASP A 127 -3.92 -8.71 6.49
CA ASP A 127 -4.65 -8.28 5.30
C ASP A 127 -3.83 -7.28 4.49
N GLU A 128 -3.95 -7.37 3.16
CA GLU A 128 -3.47 -6.34 2.25
C GLU A 128 -4.57 -5.98 1.24
N PHE A 129 -4.99 -4.73 1.29
CA PHE A 129 -5.88 -4.08 0.33
C PHE A 129 -5.09 -3.08 -0.50
N VAL A 130 -5.26 -3.11 -1.81
CA VAL A 130 -4.58 -2.21 -2.76
C VAL A 130 -5.62 -1.58 -3.67
N TYR A 131 -5.48 -0.28 -3.92
CA TYR A 131 -6.26 0.47 -4.88
C TYR A 131 -5.34 1.20 -5.85
N VAL A 132 -5.53 1.03 -7.15
CA VAL A 132 -4.68 1.66 -8.17
C VAL A 132 -5.21 3.06 -8.49
N LEU A 133 -4.42 4.09 -8.20
CA LEU A 133 -4.74 5.48 -8.52
C LEU A 133 -4.43 5.79 -9.99
N SER A 134 -3.27 5.36 -10.47
CA SER A 134 -2.81 5.57 -11.85
C SER A 134 -1.83 4.49 -12.31
N GLY A 135 -1.72 4.29 -13.62
CA GLY A 135 -0.81 3.31 -14.22
C GLY A 135 -1.37 1.89 -14.27
N GLN A 136 -0.49 0.92 -14.48
CA GLN A 136 -0.83 -0.50 -14.63
C GLN A 136 0.14 -1.36 -13.81
N ILE A 137 -0.43 -2.18 -12.93
CA ILE A 137 0.35 -3.11 -12.12
C ILE A 137 -0.15 -4.54 -12.31
N ARG A 138 0.64 -5.49 -11.83
CA ARG A 138 0.22 -6.87 -11.71
C ARG A 138 0.65 -7.41 -10.35
N TYR A 139 -0.34 -7.85 -9.58
CA TYR A 139 -0.10 -8.70 -8.43
C TYR A 139 -0.02 -10.16 -8.89
N THR A 140 0.99 -10.90 -8.45
CA THR A 140 0.97 -12.36 -8.54
C THR A 140 0.79 -12.91 -7.13
N ILE A 141 -0.27 -13.68 -6.89
CA ILE A 141 -0.54 -14.33 -5.60
C ILE A 141 -0.55 -15.84 -5.82
N GLY A 142 0.36 -16.55 -5.14
CA GLY A 142 0.62 -17.95 -5.37
C GLY A 142 1.04 -18.22 -6.82
N LYS A 143 0.12 -18.78 -7.62
CA LYS A 143 0.35 -19.12 -9.04
C LYS A 143 -0.50 -18.30 -10.01
N LYS A 144 -1.29 -17.35 -9.51
CA LYS A 144 -2.24 -16.59 -10.32
C LYS A 144 -1.83 -15.13 -10.42
N ASP A 145 -1.88 -14.61 -11.64
CA ASP A 145 -1.66 -13.21 -11.96
C ASP A 145 -2.99 -12.44 -11.94
N TYR A 146 -2.93 -11.24 -11.39
CA TYR A 146 -4.02 -10.28 -11.28
C TYR A 146 -3.53 -8.95 -11.87
N PRO A 147 -3.73 -8.71 -13.17
CA PRO A 147 -3.47 -7.40 -13.76
C PRO A 147 -4.51 -6.40 -13.25
N LEU A 148 -4.06 -5.21 -12.87
CA LEU A 148 -4.89 -4.13 -12.31
C LEU A 148 -4.54 -2.82 -12.99
N SER A 149 -5.56 -2.06 -13.36
CA SER A 149 -5.45 -0.72 -13.94
C SER A 149 -6.05 0.32 -13.00
N SER A 150 -5.93 1.60 -13.36
CA SER A 150 -6.45 2.70 -12.57
C SER A 150 -7.95 2.52 -12.25
N GLY A 151 -8.31 2.63 -10.97
CA GLY A 151 -9.66 2.38 -10.47
C GLY A 151 -9.91 0.96 -9.96
N ASP A 152 -9.03 0.00 -10.27
CA ASP A 152 -9.13 -1.38 -9.79
C ASP A 152 -8.57 -1.52 -8.36
N SER A 153 -9.01 -2.58 -7.69
CA SER A 153 -8.54 -2.93 -6.36
C SER A 153 -8.35 -4.43 -6.19
N ILE A 154 -7.52 -4.83 -5.23
CA ILE A 154 -7.40 -6.21 -4.78
C ILE A 154 -7.31 -6.26 -3.25
N HIS A 155 -7.93 -7.27 -2.65
CA HIS A 155 -7.81 -7.59 -1.22
C HIS A 155 -7.53 -9.07 -1.09
N PHE A 156 -6.53 -9.42 -0.29
CA PHE A 156 -6.14 -10.81 -0.11
C PHE A 156 -5.47 -11.04 1.25
N ASP A 157 -5.46 -12.32 1.65
CA ASP A 157 -4.66 -12.80 2.77
C ASP A 157 -3.17 -12.76 2.42
N ALA A 158 -2.42 -11.86 3.08
CA ALA A 158 -1.02 -11.61 2.80
C ALA A 158 -0.09 -12.75 3.27
N HIS A 159 -0.62 -13.76 3.98
CA HIS A 159 0.12 -15.00 4.28
C HIS A 159 0.41 -15.78 3.00
N GLN A 160 -0.40 -15.59 1.95
CA GLN A 160 -0.11 -16.15 0.64
C GLN A 160 1.09 -15.44 0.03
N LYS A 161 2.03 -16.23 -0.48
CA LYS A 161 3.21 -15.71 -1.15
C LYS A 161 2.79 -14.87 -2.36
N HIS A 162 3.19 -13.61 -2.38
CA HIS A 162 2.79 -12.65 -3.38
C HIS A 162 3.95 -11.74 -3.79
N ARG A 163 3.75 -11.01 -4.90
CA ARG A 163 4.63 -9.95 -5.38
C ARG A 163 3.84 -8.98 -6.25
N VAL A 164 4.38 -7.79 -6.45
CA VAL A 164 3.82 -6.78 -7.34
C VAL A 164 4.86 -6.33 -8.36
N ALA A 165 4.40 -6.09 -9.59
CA ALA A 165 5.21 -5.50 -10.64
C ALA A 165 4.46 -4.35 -11.31
N ASN A 166 5.17 -3.25 -11.59
CA ASN A 166 4.72 -2.24 -12.54
C ASN A 166 4.94 -2.78 -13.95
N VAL A 167 3.83 -2.97 -14.69
CA VAL A 167 3.85 -3.52 -16.06
C VAL A 167 3.50 -2.47 -17.11
N GLY A 168 3.25 -1.23 -16.69
CA GLY A 168 3.00 -0.09 -17.57
C GLY A 168 4.29 0.57 -18.07
N ALA A 169 4.14 1.50 -19.02
CA ALA A 169 5.22 2.26 -19.65
C ALA A 169 5.56 3.57 -18.89
N GLY A 170 5.34 3.61 -17.57
CA GLY A 170 5.55 4.77 -16.74
C GLY A 170 5.25 4.49 -15.27
N PRO A 171 5.36 5.49 -14.37
CA PRO A 171 5.09 5.29 -12.96
C PRO A 171 3.65 4.86 -12.69
N ALA A 172 3.47 3.96 -11.72
CA ALA A 172 2.17 3.57 -11.19
C ALA A 172 2.00 4.11 -9.77
N GLU A 173 0.81 4.64 -9.47
CA GLU A 173 0.44 5.11 -8.13
C GLU A 173 -0.67 4.25 -7.55
N LEU A 174 -0.53 3.91 -6.27
CA LEU A 174 -1.44 3.03 -5.56
C LEU A 174 -1.56 3.42 -4.10
N ILE A 175 -2.70 3.12 -3.51
CA ILE A 175 -2.91 3.12 -2.06
C ILE A 175 -2.79 1.68 -1.60
N VAL A 176 -1.90 1.42 -0.65
CA VAL A 176 -1.84 0.14 0.07
C VAL A 176 -2.34 0.37 1.48
N VAL A 177 -3.27 -0.47 1.91
CA VAL A 177 -3.82 -0.52 3.26
C VAL A 177 -3.64 -1.93 3.76
N GLY A 178 -3.00 -2.11 4.91
CA GLY A 178 -2.83 -3.45 5.46
C GLY A 178 -2.58 -3.44 6.95
N THR A 179 -2.43 -4.64 7.51
CA THR A 179 -2.17 -4.83 8.95
C THR A 179 -0.72 -5.21 9.26
N LEU A 180 0.14 -5.22 8.25
CA LEU A 180 1.59 -5.34 8.43
C LEU A 180 2.10 -4.13 9.26
N PRO A 181 2.86 -4.32 10.35
CA PRO A 181 3.32 -3.22 11.20
C PRO A 181 4.40 -2.40 10.47
N LEU A 182 3.97 -1.37 9.74
CA LEU A 182 4.84 -0.48 8.97
C LEU A 182 5.39 0.68 9.78
N PHE A 183 4.76 1.02 10.90
CA PHE A 183 5.13 2.18 11.70
C PHE A 183 5.22 1.77 13.16
N ASP A 184 6.28 2.19 13.83
CA ASP A 184 6.48 1.99 15.25
C ASP A 184 6.67 3.34 15.95
N ASP A 185 5.56 4.08 16.04
CA ASP A 185 5.53 5.36 16.75
C ASP A 185 5.37 5.18 18.26
N SER A 186 5.27 3.93 18.75
CA SER A 186 4.96 3.61 20.16
C SER A 186 6.06 4.03 21.15
N HIS A 187 7.25 4.37 20.64
CA HIS A 187 8.35 4.94 21.43
C HIS A 187 8.44 6.47 21.40
N ALA A 188 7.47 7.17 20.80
CA ALA A 188 7.39 8.63 20.86
C ALA A 188 6.56 9.05 22.07
N GLU A 189 7.21 9.64 23.07
CA GLU A 189 6.60 10.12 24.31
C GLU A 189 5.22 10.77 24.13
N PHE A 190 4.25 10.24 24.89
CA PHE A 190 3.01 10.93 25.21
C PHE A 190 3.35 12.30 25.82
N VAL A 191 3.26 13.38 25.04
CA VAL A 191 2.98 14.68 25.64
C VAL A 191 1.50 14.64 26.00
N SER A 192 1.23 14.21 27.23
CA SER A 192 -0.10 14.32 27.82
C SER A 192 -0.45 15.81 27.89
N ALA A 193 -1.18 16.29 26.88
CA ALA A 193 -1.90 17.54 27.00
C ALA A 193 -3.05 17.28 27.99
N SER A 194 -2.72 17.31 29.29
CA SER A 194 -3.70 17.51 30.35
C SER A 194 -4.24 18.94 30.18
N THR A 195 -5.18 19.10 29.25
CA THR A 195 -6.06 20.26 29.27
C THR A 195 -7.00 20.01 30.43
N GLU A 196 -6.65 20.54 31.60
CA GLU A 196 -7.58 20.64 32.71
C GLU A 196 -8.84 21.35 32.20
N ILE A 197 -9.93 20.58 32.07
CA ILE A 197 -11.26 21.15 31.94
C ILE A 197 -11.55 21.78 33.30
N ARG A 198 -11.25 23.08 33.42
CA ARG A 198 -11.65 23.89 34.57
C ARG A 198 -13.17 23.83 34.65
N GLN A 199 -13.69 23.10 35.64
CA GLN A 199 -15.10 23.17 35.99
C GLN A 199 -15.42 24.60 36.40
N PRO A 200 -16.52 25.20 35.92
CA PRO A 200 -16.93 26.51 36.39
C PRO A 200 -17.38 26.39 37.85
N ASP A 201 -16.73 27.14 38.73
CA ASP A 201 -17.09 27.26 40.14
C ASP A 201 -18.57 27.62 40.28
N SER A 202 -19.28 26.80 41.04
CA SER A 202 -20.58 27.14 41.60
C SER A 202 -20.38 28.11 42.75
N ASP A 203 -20.70 29.40 42.56
CA ASP A 203 -21.56 30.14 43.49
C ASP A 203 -21.79 31.61 43.08
N ASP A 204 -23.03 32.03 43.36
CA ASP A 204 -23.51 33.38 43.64
C ASP A 204 -23.53 34.48 42.56
N ALA A 205 -24.70 34.62 41.91
CA ALA A 205 -25.31 35.93 41.67
C ALA A 205 -26.85 35.86 41.73
N ARG A 206 -27.42 36.47 42.78
CA ARG A 206 -28.87 36.66 43.01
C ARG A 206 -29.60 37.28 41.81
N PRO A 207 -30.88 36.93 41.58
CA PRO A 207 -31.70 37.57 40.56
C PRO A 207 -32.25 38.94 41.03
N LEU A 208 -32.20 39.94 40.16
CA LEU A 208 -32.92 41.22 40.33
C LEU A 208 -34.36 41.11 39.77
N PRO A 209 -35.37 41.71 40.42
CA PRO A 209 -36.77 41.64 39.98
C PRO A 209 -37.14 42.76 39.00
N GLY A 210 -37.86 42.43 37.93
CA GLY A 210 -38.45 43.40 36.99
C GLY A 210 -38.75 42.82 35.61
N GLU A 211 -40.02 42.47 35.37
CA GLU A 211 -40.64 41.90 34.16
C GLU A 211 -40.58 42.79 32.89
N PRO A 212 -40.97 42.34 31.65
CA PRO A 212 -41.84 41.20 31.35
C PRO A 212 -41.42 40.22 30.23
N ARG A 213 -42.06 39.05 30.33
CA ARG A 213 -42.05 37.91 29.40
C ARG A 213 -42.52 38.30 28.00
N VAL A 214 -41.71 37.99 26.98
CA VAL A 214 -42.19 37.87 25.58
C VAL A 214 -42.31 36.38 25.23
N SER A 215 -43.54 35.98 24.94
CA SER A 215 -43.94 34.62 24.61
C SER A 215 -43.31 34.12 23.31
N ARG A 216 -42.77 32.89 23.38
CA ARG A 216 -42.35 32.04 22.27
C ARG A 216 -43.51 31.79 21.29
N ARG A 217 -43.33 32.13 20.02
CA ARG A 217 -44.03 31.50 18.89
C ARG A 217 -43.01 31.12 17.81
N LEU A 218 -42.84 29.82 17.61
CA LEU A 218 -42.19 29.25 16.43
C LEU A 218 -43.18 29.33 15.24
N PRO A 219 -42.77 29.81 14.05
CA PRO A 219 -43.61 29.69 12.87
C PRO A 219 -43.59 28.27 12.30
N ALA A 220 -44.79 27.74 12.03
CA ALA A 220 -45.07 26.47 11.37
C ALA A 220 -44.74 26.52 9.86
N PRO A 221 -44.50 25.36 9.20
CA PRO A 221 -44.09 25.32 7.79
C PRO A 221 -45.28 25.58 6.86
N LYS A 222 -45.10 26.47 5.88
CA LYS A 222 -46.10 26.71 4.81
C LYS A 222 -46.08 25.57 3.79
N ARG A 223 -47.19 24.85 3.70
CA ARG A 223 -47.58 24.02 2.55
C ARG A 223 -48.01 24.92 1.40
N GLY A 224 -47.37 24.79 0.23
CA GLY A 224 -47.90 25.26 -1.05
C GLY A 224 -48.21 24.06 -1.94
N ARG A 225 -49.48 23.92 -2.35
CA ARG A 225 -49.97 22.90 -3.28
C ARG A 225 -50.28 23.55 -4.63
N ALA A 226 -50.03 22.76 -5.66
CA ALA A 226 -50.78 22.63 -6.93
C ALA A 226 -50.52 23.62 -8.08
N GLY A 227 -50.09 23.02 -9.19
CA GLY A 227 -50.11 23.54 -10.55
C GLY A 227 -49.36 22.59 -11.49
N GLY A 228 -49.97 21.46 -11.89
CA GLY A 228 -49.49 20.62 -13.00
C GLY A 228 -50.10 21.07 -14.34
N PRO A 229 -50.10 20.22 -15.39
CA PRO A 229 -49.07 19.31 -15.89
C PRO A 229 -48.73 19.61 -17.37
N VAL A 230 -47.54 19.21 -17.86
CA VAL A 230 -47.33 19.01 -19.30
C VAL A 230 -46.59 17.70 -19.54
N GLN A 231 -47.21 16.90 -20.40
CA GLN A 231 -46.82 15.65 -21.07
C GLN A 231 -45.43 15.77 -21.73
N SER A 232 -44.66 14.78 -22.18
CA SER A 232 -44.81 13.37 -22.56
C SER A 232 -43.40 12.94 -23.03
N GLY A 233 -43.03 11.66 -22.96
CA GLY A 233 -41.92 11.17 -23.79
C GLY A 233 -41.20 9.93 -23.28
N ALA A 234 -41.91 8.82 -23.11
CA ALA A 234 -41.29 7.50 -23.06
C ALA A 234 -41.01 7.02 -24.48
N VAL A 235 -39.75 6.68 -24.80
CA VAL A 235 -39.41 5.79 -25.94
C VAL A 235 -38.16 4.95 -25.61
N ARG A 236 -38.39 3.66 -25.29
CA ARG A 236 -37.64 2.50 -25.81
C ARG A 236 -38.67 1.72 -26.64
N PRO A 237 -38.34 1.09 -27.78
CA PRO A 237 -37.58 -0.18 -27.83
C PRO A 237 -36.59 -0.18 -29.03
N ALA A 238 -35.77 -1.18 -29.36
CA ALA A 238 -36.05 -2.60 -29.49
C ALA A 238 -34.77 -3.45 -29.64
N ALA A 239 -34.95 -4.73 -29.35
CA ALA A 239 -34.07 -5.83 -29.70
C ALA A 239 -34.09 -6.12 -31.21
N GLY A 240 -32.95 -6.58 -31.75
CA GLY A 240 -32.82 -7.13 -33.10
C GLY A 240 -31.95 -8.39 -33.07
N LYS A 241 -32.48 -9.46 -33.65
CA LYS A 241 -32.05 -10.86 -33.57
C LYS A 241 -30.82 -11.21 -34.43
N ALA A 242 -30.18 -12.28 -33.97
CA ALA A 242 -29.52 -13.39 -34.68
C ALA A 242 -29.47 -13.37 -36.23
N GLY A 243 -28.26 -13.65 -36.74
CA GLY A 243 -27.98 -14.16 -38.09
C GLY A 243 -26.79 -15.13 -38.02
N SER A 244 -26.99 -16.32 -38.56
CA SER A 244 -26.21 -17.54 -38.46
C SER A 244 -25.07 -17.67 -39.48
N VAL A 245 -24.00 -18.35 -39.05
CA VAL A 245 -23.21 -19.41 -39.74
C VAL A 245 -22.61 -19.10 -41.12
N ASP A 246 -21.28 -19.18 -41.22
CA ASP A 246 -20.67 -20.00 -42.27
C ASP A 246 -19.34 -20.64 -41.87
N LYS A 247 -19.22 -21.93 -42.20
CA LYS A 247 -18.04 -22.79 -42.04
C LYS A 247 -17.11 -22.62 -43.24
N ALA A 248 -15.80 -22.47 -43.01
CA ALA A 248 -14.78 -23.05 -43.89
C ALA A 248 -13.40 -23.10 -43.20
N ALA A 249 -12.88 -24.31 -43.02
CA ALA A 249 -11.45 -24.64 -42.99
C ALA A 249 -11.21 -25.61 -44.18
N PRO A 250 -9.97 -25.99 -44.56
CA PRO A 250 -8.65 -25.70 -43.97
C PRO A 250 -7.58 -25.31 -45.02
N THR A 251 -6.38 -24.92 -44.60
CA THR A 251 -5.11 -25.29 -45.29
C THR A 251 -3.89 -24.93 -44.45
N LYS A 252 -3.02 -25.92 -44.21
CA LYS A 252 -1.65 -25.76 -43.69
C LYS A 252 -0.73 -25.19 -44.78
N PRO A 253 0.37 -24.53 -44.38
CA PRO A 253 1.64 -24.87 -45.01
C PRO A 253 2.77 -25.17 -44.01
N ARG A 254 3.76 -25.86 -44.60
CA ARG A 254 4.93 -26.56 -44.06
C ARG A 254 5.93 -25.69 -43.28
N SER A 255 6.59 -26.32 -42.31
CA SER A 255 7.86 -25.89 -41.72
C SER A 255 9.03 -26.01 -42.71
N PRO A 256 10.07 -25.15 -42.60
CA PRO A 256 11.41 -25.49 -43.05
C PRO A 256 12.36 -25.77 -41.88
N ALA A 257 13.30 -26.69 -42.14
CA ALA A 257 14.32 -27.20 -41.25
C ALA A 257 15.60 -26.35 -41.21
N GLY A 258 16.39 -26.54 -40.15
CA GLY A 258 17.80 -26.13 -40.01
C GLY A 258 18.02 -25.13 -38.86
N LYS A 259 18.99 -25.24 -37.95
CA LYS A 259 20.26 -26.00 -37.89
C LYS A 259 20.64 -26.18 -36.40
N ARG A 260 21.19 -27.34 -36.03
CA ARG A 260 22.07 -27.50 -34.83
C ARG A 260 23.51 -27.54 -35.32
N PRO A 261 24.47 -26.93 -34.61
CA PRO A 261 25.85 -27.42 -34.61
C PRO A 261 26.06 -28.34 -33.39
N ALA A 262 26.70 -29.49 -33.61
CA ALA A 262 27.33 -30.28 -32.57
C ALA A 262 28.81 -30.44 -32.95
N SER A 263 29.68 -29.79 -32.19
CA SER A 263 31.12 -29.98 -32.22
C SER A 263 31.50 -31.25 -31.43
N ALA A 264 32.53 -31.90 -31.94
CA ALA A 264 33.10 -33.16 -31.50
C ALA A 264 33.68 -33.14 -30.07
N ALA A 265 33.70 -34.31 -29.43
CA ALA A 265 34.88 -34.80 -28.71
C ALA A 265 34.88 -36.33 -28.67
N ARG A 266 36.03 -36.89 -29.04
CA ARG A 266 36.37 -38.30 -29.19
C ARG A 266 36.79 -38.89 -27.84
N THR A 267 36.50 -40.17 -27.71
CA THR A 267 37.09 -41.21 -26.86
C THR A 267 38.55 -41.05 -26.42
N LYS A 268 38.87 -41.53 -25.21
CA LYS A 268 39.77 -42.68 -24.99
C LYS A 268 39.79 -43.16 -23.53
N LYS A 269 39.84 -44.50 -23.43
CA LYS A 269 40.44 -45.40 -22.40
C LYS A 269 40.64 -44.87 -20.99
#